data_AF-A0A6A7SKG7-F1
#
_entry.id   AF-A0A6A7SKG7-F1
#
_cell.length_a   1.000
_cell.length_b   1.000
_cell.length_c   1.000
_cell.angle_alpha   90.00
_cell.angle_beta   90.00
_cell.angle_gamma   90.00
#
_symmetry.space_group_name_H-M   'P 1'
#
loop_
_entity.id
_entity.type
_entity.pdbx_description
1 polymer ?
#
loop_
_entity_poly.entity_id
_entity_poly.type
_entity_poly.pdbx_seq_one_letter_code
_entity_poly.pdbx_strand_id
1 'polypeptide(L)'
;MQWALIALLVIIPLSGWFMASAGGHTPGFFGLFSLPPLVAENEALHEFGEEAHEILPWILVGVLALHILGALKHHYVDRDATLQRMVRGTPQ
;
A
#
# COMPACT_ATOMS: atom_id res chain seq x y z
N MET A 1 -10.40 -4.74 7.85
CA MET A 1 -9.54 -4.95 6.67
C MET A 1 -9.43 -3.75 5.74
N GLN A 2 -10.53 -3.13 5.30
CA GLN A 2 -10.45 -2.08 4.26
C GLN A 2 -9.52 -0.91 4.62
N TRP A 3 -9.60 -0.39 5.84
CA TRP A 3 -8.68 0.65 6.33
C TRP A 3 -7.21 0.23 6.31
N ALA A 4 -6.90 -1.05 6.57
CA ALA A 4 -5.53 -1.55 6.51
C ALA A 4 -5.00 -1.57 5.08
N LEU A 5 -5.81 -1.96 4.10
CA LEU A 5 -5.45 -1.89 2.68
C LEU A 5 -5.18 -0.45 2.24
N ILE A 6 -6.05 0.49 2.64
CA ILE A 6 -5.86 1.92 2.34
C ILE A 6 -4.58 2.45 2.96
N ALA A 7 -4.32 2.14 4.24
CA ALA A 7 -3.10 2.55 4.91
C ALA A 7 -1.85 2.00 4.21
N LEU A 8 -1.82 0.71 3.87
CA LEU A 8 -0.68 0.08 3.18
C LEU A 8 -0.45 0.68 1.79
N LEU A 9 -1.52 0.96 1.04
CA LEU A 9 -1.42 1.62 -0.27
C LEU A 9 -0.80 3.02 -0.21
N VAL A 10 -0.90 3.71 0.93
CA VAL A 10 -0.26 5.01 1.15
C VAL A 10 1.16 4.84 1.71
N ILE A 11 1.36 3.92 2.65
CA ILE A 11 2.66 3.74 3.32
C ILE A 11 3.71 3.19 2.35
N ILE A 12 3.38 2.25 1.45
CA ILE A 12 4.34 1.69 0.48
C ILE A 12 4.97 2.74 -0.44
N PRO A 13 4.22 3.61 -1.14
CA PRO A 13 4.85 4.65 -1.95
C PRO A 13 5.60 5.69 -1.11
N LEU A 14 5.14 5.98 0.11
CA LEU A 14 5.88 6.85 1.04
C LEU A 14 7.21 6.23 1.48
N SER A 15 7.27 4.91 1.71
CA SER A 15 8.53 4.23 2.03
C SER A 15 9.50 4.25 0.85
N GLY A 16 8.99 4.12 -0.38
CA GLY A 16 9.82 4.24 -1.60
C GLY A 16 10.37 5.65 -1.80
N TRP A 17 9.57 6.69 -1.56
CA TRP A 17 10.04 8.08 -1.59
C TRP A 17 11.05 8.37 -0.48
N PHE A 18 10.84 7.84 0.72
CA PHE A 18 11.79 7.93 1.83
C PHE A 18 13.12 7.25 1.48
N MET A 19 13.08 6.00 1.00
CA MET A 19 14.24 5.22 0.55
C MET A 19 15.03 5.97 -0.55
N ALA A 20 14.32 6.49 -1.56
CA ALA A 20 14.95 7.26 -2.63
C ALA A 20 15.61 8.55 -2.11
N SER A 21 14.94 9.29 -1.22
CA SER A 21 15.48 10.51 -0.62
C SER A 21 16.75 10.22 0.19
N ALA A 22 16.73 9.18 1.03
CA ALA A 22 17.88 8.76 1.84
C ALA A 22 19.05 8.25 0.99
N GLY A 23 18.77 7.68 -0.19
CA GLY A 23 19.78 7.29 -1.16
C GLY A 23 20.28 8.43 -2.06
N GLY A 24 19.92 9.69 -1.80
CA GLY A 24 20.34 10.84 -2.62
C GLY A 24 19.63 10.97 -3.97
N HIS A 25 18.54 10.23 -4.20
CA HIS A 25 17.78 10.24 -5.43
C HIS A 25 16.56 11.17 -5.32
N THR A 26 16.20 11.82 -6.44
CA THR A 26 15.01 12.69 -6.53
C THR A 26 14.02 12.12 -7.54
N PRO A 27 13.11 11.21 -7.12
CA PRO A 27 12.19 10.56 -8.03
C PRO A 27 11.27 11.58 -8.71
N GLY A 28 11.06 11.42 -10.02
CA GLY A 28 10.17 12.27 -10.79
C GLY A 28 8.71 11.93 -10.55
N PHE A 29 7.87 12.94 -10.30
CA PHE A 29 6.43 12.80 -10.25
C PHE A 29 5.87 12.78 -11.67
N PHE A 30 5.77 11.59 -12.27
CA PHE A 30 5.28 11.37 -13.64
C PHE A 30 5.99 12.23 -14.71
N GLY A 31 7.26 12.59 -14.47
CA GLY A 31 8.05 13.45 -15.37
C GLY A 31 7.68 14.94 -15.35
N LEU A 32 6.76 15.38 -14.48
CA LEU A 32 6.33 16.77 -14.37
C LEU A 32 7.29 17.62 -13.53
N PHE A 33 7.70 17.09 -12.39
CA PHE A 33 8.67 17.72 -11.48
C PHE A 33 9.35 16.65 -10.63
N SER A 34 10.51 16.96 -10.05
CA SER A 34 11.17 16.08 -9.08
C SER A 34 10.55 16.26 -7.71
N LEU A 35 10.29 15.14 -7.02
CA LEU A 35 9.84 15.19 -5.64
C LEU A 35 10.95 15.74 -4.74
N PRO A 36 10.62 16.63 -3.79
CA PRO A 36 11.61 17.11 -2.84
C PRO A 36 12.09 15.96 -1.94
N PRO A 37 13.37 15.97 -1.51
CA PRO A 37 13.86 14.96 -0.58
C PRO A 37 13.15 15.09 0.76
N LEU A 38 12.69 13.97 1.32
CA LEU A 38 12.07 13.92 2.65
C LEU A 38 13.11 13.98 3.76
N VAL A 39 14.30 13.44 3.49
CA VAL A 39 15.44 13.37 4.39
C VAL A 39 16.73 13.62 3.61
N ALA A 40 17.79 14.01 4.31
CA ALA A 40 19.13 14.10 3.72
C ALA A 40 19.67 12.70 3.41
N GLU A 41 20.65 12.63 2.51
CA GLU A 41 21.35 11.40 2.16
C GLU A 41 21.97 10.75 3.40
N ASN A 42 21.64 9.48 3.62
CA ASN A 42 22.08 8.69 4.75
C ASN A 42 21.91 7.20 4.45
N GLU A 43 23.02 6.47 4.41
CA GLU A 43 23.08 5.04 4.06
C GLU A 43 22.24 4.18 5.02
N ALA A 44 22.31 4.41 6.33
CA ALA A 44 21.54 3.65 7.31
C ALA A 44 20.02 3.87 7.17
N LEU A 45 19.59 5.10 6.83
CA LEU A 45 18.18 5.37 6.54
C LEU A 45 17.74 4.78 5.20
N HIS A 46 18.65 4.71 4.22
CA HIS A 46 18.38 4.09 2.94
C HIS A 46 18.13 2.58 3.10
N GLU A 47 19.01 1.87 3.80
CA GLU A 47 18.85 0.42 4.11
C GLU A 47 17.54 0.15 4.85
N PHE A 48 17.21 0.98 5.86
CA PHE A 48 15.93 0.86 6.56
C PHE A 48 14.72 1.09 5.63
N GLY A 49 14.81 2.09 4.75
CA GLY A 49 13.78 2.39 3.77
C GLY A 49 13.61 1.27 2.76
N GLU A 50 14.70 0.65 2.32
CA GLU A 50 14.73 -0.50 1.42
C GLU A 50 14.06 -1.72 2.04
N GLU A 51 14.45 -2.11 3.25
CA GLU A 51 13.84 -3.23 3.97
C GLU A 51 12.34 -3.00 4.18
N ALA A 52 11.95 -1.79 4.59
CA ALA A 52 10.54 -1.44 4.72
C ALA A 52 9.79 -1.54 3.38
N HIS A 53 10.36 -1.01 2.29
CA HIS A 53 9.75 -1.02 0.97
C HIS A 53 9.69 -2.42 0.35
N GLU A 54 10.58 -3.34 0.74
CA GLU A 54 10.54 -4.74 0.35
C GLU A 54 9.47 -5.53 1.12
N ILE A 55 9.36 -5.33 2.44
CA ILE A 55 8.47 -6.12 3.30
C ILE A 55 7.00 -5.67 3.18
N LEU A 56 6.73 -4.35 3.10
CA LEU A 56 5.37 -3.82 3.10
C LEU A 56 4.47 -4.37 1.96
N PRO A 57 4.96 -4.55 0.71
CA PRO A 57 4.20 -5.21 -0.35
C PRO A 57 3.79 -6.64 -0.01
N TRP A 58 4.66 -7.43 0.64
CA TRP A 58 4.31 -8.79 1.06
C TRP A 58 3.21 -8.79 2.13
N ILE A 59 3.25 -7.83 3.07
CA ILE A 59 2.18 -7.62 4.04
C ILE A 59 0.88 -7.24 3.33
N LEU A 60 0.93 -6.34 2.34
CA LEU A 60 -0.24 -5.96 1.53
C LEU A 60 -0.86 -7.17 0.84
N VAL A 61 -0.05 -8.04 0.22
CA VAL A 61 -0.54 -9.28 -0.41
C VAL A 61 -1.25 -10.17 0.61
N GLY A 62 -0.66 -10.36 1.79
CA GLY A 62 -1.29 -11.15 2.87
C GLY A 62 -2.64 -10.56 3.32
N VAL A 63 -2.70 -9.25 3.56
CA VAL A 63 -3.94 -8.55 3.96
C VAL A 63 -4.97 -8.58 2.85
N LEU A 64 -4.56 -8.44 1.59
CA LEU A 64 -5.43 -8.53 0.42
C LEU A 64 -6.03 -9.94 0.29
N ALA A 65 -5.23 -10.98 0.46
CA ALA A 65 -5.70 -12.36 0.45
C ALA A 65 -6.76 -12.59 1.54
N LEU A 66 -6.50 -12.13 2.77
CA LEU A 66 -7.46 -12.21 3.88
C LEU A 66 -8.74 -11.41 3.59
N HIS A 67 -8.63 -10.24 2.96
CA HIS A 67 -9.76 -9.43 2.56
C HIS A 67 -10.65 -10.14 1.53
N ILE A 68 -10.04 -10.72 0.49
CA ILE A 68 -10.74 -11.50 -0.54
C ILE A 68 -11.42 -12.71 0.08
N LEU A 69 -10.70 -13.49 0.89
CA LEU A 69 -11.26 -14.66 1.59
C LEU A 69 -12.43 -14.27 2.49
N GLY A 70 -12.33 -13.14 3.20
CA GLY A 70 -13.42 -12.59 3.99
C GLY A 70 -14.65 -12.27 3.14
N ALA A 71 -14.48 -11.56 2.02
CA ALA A 71 -15.59 -11.22 1.12
C ALA A 71 -16.25 -12.49 0.52
N LEU A 72 -15.46 -13.51 0.17
CA LEU A 72 -15.97 -14.78 -0.34
C LEU A 72 -16.71 -15.57 0.76
N LYS A 73 -16.20 -15.60 2.00
CA LYS A 73 -16.91 -16.19 3.15
C LYS A 73 -18.27 -15.51 3.35
N HIS A 74 -18.29 -14.19 3.37
CA HIS A 74 -19.51 -13.40 3.52
C HIS A 74 -20.53 -13.73 2.42
N HIS A 75 -20.06 -13.91 1.18
CA HIS A 75 -20.93 -14.23 0.06
C HIS A 75 -21.46 -15.68 0.07
N TYR A 76 -20.59 -16.68 0.28
CA TYR A 76 -20.96 -18.09 0.14
C TYR A 76 -21.50 -18.72 1.43
N VAL A 77 -20.97 -18.31 2.59
CA VAL A 77 -21.30 -18.89 3.89
C VAL A 77 -22.34 -18.02 4.60
N ASP A 78 -22.03 -16.75 4.80
CA ASP A 78 -22.92 -15.83 5.53
C ASP A 78 -24.10 -15.36 4.66
N ARG A 79 -24.01 -15.59 3.33
CA ARG A 79 -25.00 -15.25 2.29
C ARG A 79 -25.47 -13.79 2.35
N ASP A 80 -24.55 -12.88 2.67
CA ASP A 80 -24.84 -11.45 2.69
C ASP A 80 -24.47 -10.75 1.37
N ALA A 81 -24.87 -9.49 1.27
CA ALA A 81 -24.66 -8.67 0.09
C ALA A 81 -23.28 -7.98 0.04
N THR A 82 -22.32 -8.30 0.93
CA THR A 82 -21.04 -7.58 1.05
C THR A 82 -20.28 -7.55 -0.28
N LEU A 83 -20.10 -8.70 -0.92
CA LEU A 83 -19.43 -8.78 -2.22
C LEU A 83 -20.23 -8.07 -3.32
N GLN A 84 -21.56 -8.17 -3.29
CA GLN A 84 -22.42 -7.50 -4.27
C GLN A 84 -22.35 -5.98 -4.16
N ARG A 85 -22.22 -5.44 -2.95
CA ARG A 85 -22.03 -4.00 -2.70
C ARG A 85 -20.72 -3.48 -3.28
N MET A 86 -19.65 -4.28 -3.23
CA MET A 86 -18.37 -3.91 -3.84
C MET A 86 -18.42 -3.90 -5.37
N VAL A 87 -19.10 -4.88 -5.97
CA VAL A 87 -19.14 -5.03 -7.44
C VAL A 87 -20.17 -4.09 -8.10
N ARG A 88 -21.36 -3.96 -7.51
CA ARG A 88 -22.49 -3.25 -8.13
C ARG A 88 -22.76 -1.87 -7.54
N GLY A 89 -22.21 -1.54 -6.38
CA GLY A 89 -22.38 -0.23 -5.75
C GLY A 89 -23.82 0.12 -5.37
N THR A 90 -24.76 -0.82 -5.42
CA THR A 90 -26.18 -0.55 -5.15
C THR A 90 -26.41 -0.31 -3.66
N PRO A 91 -26.93 0.88 -3.26
CA PRO A 91 -27.47 1.09 -1.93
C PRO A 91 -28.78 0.30 -1.80
N GLN A 92 -29.07 -0.18 -0.58
CA GLN A 92 -30.38 -0.72 -0.22
C GLN A 92 -31.25 0.39 0.32
#